data_AF-A0A838WIE1-F1
#
_entry.id   AF-A0A838WIE1-F1
#
_cell.length_a   1.000
_cell.length_b   1.000
_cell.length_c   1.000
_cell.angle_alpha   90.00
_cell.angle_beta   90.00
_cell.angle_gamma   90.00
#
_symmetry.space_group_name_H-M   'P 1'
#
loop_
_entity.id
_entity.type
_entity.pdbx_description
1 polymer ?
#
loop_
_entity_poly.entity_id
_entity_poly.type
_entity_poly.pdbx_seq_one_letter_code
_entity_poly.pdbx_strand_id
1 'polypeptide(L)'
;MYDRMEAVFDRVQPELVLHEGVFPAELRALSRDKAIEAGADLGFTVYLATQRGIPLRSGDASTRLEVESLLKVYSPEEVLVFLTAQRLIGSTRDLDVPRLAEEYPAFFEDYLVANGFSRRAAMRTWRSFEQAYARVTGAVFSAASWNPELIDPARDAGRLSEMARALNAERDACLVTAIGHALEQHERVLVTFGYLHVRAVEPVLDDMFRDYAAQGQR
;
A
#
# COMPACT_ATOMS: atom_id res chain seq x y z
N MET A 1 6.40 13.36 -17.64
CA MET A 1 6.70 12.41 -16.53
C MET A 1 7.14 11.07 -17.09
N TYR A 2 6.32 10.41 -17.92
CA TYR A 2 6.65 9.14 -18.55
C TYR A 2 7.98 9.14 -19.30
N ASP A 3 8.31 10.19 -20.05
CA ASP A 3 9.61 10.28 -20.74
C ASP A 3 10.81 10.26 -19.77
N ARG A 4 10.63 10.79 -18.53
CA ARG A 4 11.67 10.72 -17.50
C ARG A 4 11.80 9.30 -16.94
N MET A 5 10.69 8.58 -16.77
CA MET A 5 10.72 7.18 -16.35
C MET A 5 11.46 6.35 -17.41
N GLU A 6 11.13 6.53 -18.68
CA GLU A 6 11.82 5.85 -19.79
C GLU A 6 13.31 6.17 -19.84
N ALA A 7 13.71 7.43 -19.70
CA ALA A 7 15.11 7.82 -19.62
C ALA A 7 15.85 7.17 -18.43
N VAL A 8 15.17 6.97 -17.29
CA VAL A 8 15.73 6.24 -16.15
C VAL A 8 15.90 4.76 -16.48
N PHE A 9 14.92 4.12 -17.11
CA PHE A 9 15.03 2.72 -17.57
C PHE A 9 16.21 2.55 -18.53
N ASP A 10 16.37 3.44 -19.49
CA ASP A 10 17.45 3.35 -20.48
C ASP A 10 18.83 3.60 -19.87
N ARG A 11 18.92 4.52 -18.91
CA ARG A 11 20.17 4.81 -18.19
C ARG A 11 20.56 3.70 -17.23
N VAL A 12 19.61 3.17 -16.48
CA VAL A 12 19.86 2.17 -15.42
C VAL A 12 19.99 0.77 -16.00
N GLN A 13 19.26 0.44 -17.08
CA GLN A 13 19.19 -0.91 -17.65
C GLN A 13 18.94 -1.98 -16.56
N PRO A 14 17.79 -1.91 -15.86
CA PRO A 14 17.57 -2.73 -14.68
C PRO A 14 17.40 -4.21 -15.03
N GLU A 15 17.86 -5.06 -14.12
CA GLU A 15 17.73 -6.52 -14.17
C GLU A 15 16.46 -6.99 -13.46
N LEU A 16 15.94 -6.16 -12.56
CA LEU A 16 14.68 -6.35 -11.86
C LEU A 16 14.01 -4.99 -11.62
N VAL A 17 12.68 -4.97 -11.75
CA VAL A 17 11.86 -3.82 -11.33
C VAL A 17 11.00 -4.22 -10.13
N LEU A 18 11.16 -3.50 -9.03
CA LEU A 18 10.24 -3.53 -7.89
C LEU A 18 9.17 -2.45 -8.07
N HIS A 19 7.90 -2.80 -7.87
CA HIS A 19 6.80 -1.85 -8.05
C HIS A 19 5.80 -1.86 -6.88
N GLU A 20 5.13 -0.73 -6.68
CA GLU A 20 3.99 -0.63 -5.77
C GLU A 20 2.75 -1.31 -6.37
N GLY A 21 1.94 -1.89 -5.51
CA GLY A 21 0.67 -2.52 -5.82
C GLY A 21 0.78 -3.89 -6.46
N VAL A 22 -0.38 -4.36 -6.87
CA VAL A 22 -0.58 -5.54 -7.71
C VAL A 22 -1.21 -5.10 -9.02
N PHE A 23 -0.87 -5.78 -10.11
CA PHE A 23 -1.46 -5.51 -11.42
C PHE A 23 -2.05 -6.78 -12.04
N PRO A 24 -3.13 -6.65 -12.82
CA PRO A 24 -3.72 -7.77 -13.55
C PRO A 24 -2.81 -8.19 -14.72
N ALA A 25 -2.75 -9.49 -15.04
CA ALA A 25 -1.81 -10.04 -16.01
C ALA A 25 -1.98 -9.43 -17.42
N GLU A 26 -3.20 -9.03 -17.76
CA GLU A 26 -3.62 -8.40 -19.00
C GLU A 26 -2.86 -7.09 -19.27
N LEU A 27 -2.41 -6.40 -18.21
CA LEU A 27 -1.67 -5.14 -18.33
C LEU A 27 -0.36 -5.31 -19.11
N ARG A 28 0.23 -6.52 -19.12
CA ARG A 28 1.45 -6.84 -19.89
C ARG A 28 1.24 -6.84 -21.40
N ALA A 29 0.00 -7.05 -21.86
CA ALA A 29 -0.32 -7.13 -23.28
C ALA A 29 -0.76 -5.79 -23.89
N LEU A 30 -0.92 -4.74 -23.06
CA LEU A 30 -1.41 -3.45 -23.53
C LEU A 30 -0.33 -2.65 -24.23
N SER A 31 -0.77 -1.80 -25.17
CA SER A 31 0.09 -0.74 -25.73
C SER A 31 0.42 0.29 -24.65
N ARG A 32 1.47 1.09 -24.89
CA ARG A 32 1.91 2.16 -23.98
C ARG A 32 0.76 2.99 -23.43
N ASP A 33 -0.03 3.58 -24.32
CA ASP A 33 -1.09 4.52 -23.93
C ASP A 33 -2.22 3.82 -23.18
N LYS A 34 -2.53 2.56 -23.55
CA LYS A 34 -3.54 1.75 -22.85
C LYS A 34 -3.09 1.28 -21.49
N ALA A 35 -1.80 0.97 -21.33
CA ALA A 35 -1.22 0.64 -20.04
C ALA A 35 -1.25 1.87 -19.11
N ILE A 36 -0.87 3.05 -19.61
CA ILE A 36 -0.96 4.32 -18.87
C ILE A 36 -2.42 4.62 -18.48
N GLU A 37 -3.37 4.47 -19.41
CA GLU A 37 -4.79 4.71 -19.11
C GLU A 37 -5.31 3.76 -18.02
N ALA A 38 -4.91 2.49 -18.05
CA ALA A 38 -5.38 1.47 -17.12
C ALA A 38 -4.71 1.53 -15.74
N GLY A 39 -3.43 1.93 -15.66
CA GLY A 39 -2.63 1.79 -14.44
C GLY A 39 -1.68 2.94 -14.14
N ALA A 40 -1.80 4.07 -14.84
CA ALA A 40 -0.93 5.24 -14.72
C ALA A 40 0.57 4.85 -14.70
N ASP A 41 1.27 5.17 -13.62
CA ASP A 41 2.71 4.91 -13.46
C ASP A 41 3.01 3.42 -13.41
N LEU A 42 2.21 2.64 -12.69
CA LEU A 42 2.36 1.19 -12.63
C LEU A 42 2.14 0.57 -14.01
N GLY A 43 1.12 1.02 -14.73
CA GLY A 43 0.86 0.57 -16.10
C GLY A 43 2.01 0.88 -17.04
N PHE A 44 2.57 2.09 -16.97
CA PHE A 44 3.74 2.45 -17.77
C PHE A 44 4.98 1.63 -17.41
N THR A 45 5.23 1.41 -16.11
CA THR A 45 6.31 0.54 -15.63
C THR A 45 6.17 -0.88 -16.18
N VAL A 46 4.96 -1.46 -16.12
CA VAL A 46 4.69 -2.79 -16.64
C VAL A 46 4.93 -2.86 -18.15
N TYR A 47 4.49 -1.84 -18.89
CA TYR A 47 4.76 -1.73 -20.33
C TYR A 47 6.28 -1.71 -20.61
N LEU A 48 7.04 -0.82 -19.97
CA LEU A 48 8.48 -0.66 -20.21
C LEU A 48 9.28 -1.92 -19.88
N ALA A 49 8.97 -2.57 -18.75
CA ALA A 49 9.63 -3.80 -18.33
C ALA A 49 9.29 -4.97 -19.26
N THR A 50 8.01 -5.10 -19.68
CA THR A 50 7.59 -6.16 -20.61
C THR A 50 8.27 -6.02 -21.98
N GLN A 51 8.32 -4.81 -22.54
CA GLN A 51 8.99 -4.57 -23.83
C GLN A 51 10.48 -4.91 -23.80
N ARG A 52 11.12 -4.78 -22.64
CA ARG A 52 12.56 -5.03 -22.45
C ARG A 52 12.86 -6.43 -21.88
N GLY A 53 11.86 -7.26 -21.63
CA GLY A 53 12.04 -8.59 -21.02
C GLY A 53 12.55 -8.56 -19.57
N ILE A 54 12.30 -7.47 -18.84
CA ILE A 54 12.77 -7.26 -17.47
C ILE A 54 11.73 -7.83 -16.50
N PRO A 55 12.12 -8.69 -15.54
CA PRO A 55 11.19 -9.22 -14.54
C PRO A 55 10.64 -8.11 -13.63
N LEU A 56 9.41 -8.32 -13.19
CA LEU A 56 8.68 -7.43 -12.29
C LEU A 56 8.33 -8.20 -11.00
N ARG A 57 8.46 -7.53 -9.86
CA ARG A 57 8.05 -8.05 -8.55
C ARG A 57 7.42 -6.93 -7.73
N SER A 58 6.34 -7.22 -7.01
CA SER A 58 5.79 -6.25 -6.06
C SER A 58 6.76 -6.05 -4.89
N GLY A 59 7.01 -4.81 -4.50
CA GLY A 59 7.76 -4.47 -3.30
C GLY A 59 6.89 -4.26 -2.06
N ASP A 60 5.56 -4.40 -2.20
CA ASP A 60 4.63 -4.18 -1.08
C ASP A 60 4.69 -5.29 -0.04
N ALA A 61 4.37 -4.92 1.19
CA ALA A 61 4.00 -5.88 2.22
C ALA A 61 2.75 -6.65 1.78
N SER A 62 2.68 -7.94 2.12
CA SER A 62 1.42 -8.67 1.95
C SER A 62 0.34 -8.06 2.87
N THR A 63 -0.90 -7.97 2.39
CA THR A 63 -2.02 -7.49 3.21
C THR A 63 -2.16 -8.25 4.53
N ARG A 64 -1.83 -9.54 4.55
CA ARG A 64 -1.78 -10.34 5.78
C ARG A 64 -0.75 -9.81 6.77
N LEU A 65 0.46 -9.50 6.31
CA LEU A 65 1.50 -8.93 7.16
C LEU A 65 1.07 -7.57 7.72
N GLU A 66 0.44 -6.72 6.90
CA GLU A 66 -0.11 -5.43 7.34
C GLU A 66 -1.10 -5.61 8.51
N VAL A 67 -2.07 -6.52 8.35
CA VAL A 67 -3.08 -6.83 9.37
C VAL A 67 -2.43 -7.39 10.63
N GLU A 68 -1.51 -8.35 10.49
CA GLU A 68 -0.80 -8.96 11.62
C GLU A 68 0.04 -7.93 12.38
N SER A 69 0.74 -7.03 11.69
CA SER A 69 1.57 -5.99 12.32
C SER A 69 0.74 -4.91 13.02
N LEU A 70 -0.42 -4.54 12.48
CA LEU A 70 -1.39 -3.69 13.20
C LEU A 70 -1.91 -4.37 14.48
N LEU A 71 -2.27 -5.66 14.41
CA LEU A 71 -2.80 -6.41 15.56
C LEU A 71 -1.77 -6.66 16.68
N LYS A 72 -0.47 -6.48 16.42
CA LYS A 72 0.57 -6.51 17.46
C LYS A 72 0.55 -5.29 18.37
N VAL A 73 0.04 -4.15 17.87
CA VAL A 73 0.13 -2.85 18.54
C VAL A 73 -1.25 -2.31 18.95
N TYR A 74 -2.26 -2.56 18.12
CA TYR A 74 -3.61 -2.01 18.28
C TYR A 74 -4.62 -3.10 18.62
N SER A 75 -5.70 -2.71 19.29
CA SER A 75 -6.79 -3.64 19.59
C SER A 75 -7.50 -4.09 18.30
N PRO A 76 -8.13 -5.29 18.27
CA PRO A 76 -8.89 -5.74 17.12
C PRO A 76 -10.00 -4.75 16.70
N GLU A 77 -10.58 -4.03 17.66
CA GLU A 77 -11.60 -3.02 17.36
C GLU A 77 -11.01 -1.81 16.60
N GLU A 78 -9.85 -1.30 17.03
CA GLU A 78 -9.14 -0.23 16.32
C GLU A 78 -8.74 -0.66 14.92
N VAL A 79 -8.18 -1.86 14.76
CA VAL A 79 -7.77 -2.40 13.46
C VAL A 79 -8.96 -2.58 12.52
N LEU A 80 -10.11 -3.05 13.03
CA LEU A 80 -11.35 -3.15 12.27
C LEU A 80 -11.77 -1.78 11.72
N VAL A 81 -11.83 -0.79 12.61
CA VAL A 81 -12.28 0.56 12.25
C VAL A 81 -11.32 1.17 11.23
N PHE A 82 -10.02 1.10 11.49
CA PHE A 82 -9.00 1.68 10.63
C PHE A 82 -8.98 1.04 9.24
N LEU A 83 -8.94 -0.29 9.13
CA LEU A 83 -8.88 -0.96 7.82
C LEU A 83 -10.18 -0.78 7.04
N THR A 84 -11.35 -0.77 7.69
CA THR A 84 -12.62 -0.46 7.02
C THR A 84 -12.61 0.99 6.50
N ALA A 85 -12.19 1.94 7.34
CA ALA A 85 -12.07 3.34 6.97
C ALA A 85 -11.11 3.55 5.79
N GLN A 86 -9.96 2.86 5.79
CA GLN A 86 -8.93 3.04 4.77
C GLN A 86 -9.22 2.28 3.48
N ARG A 87 -9.72 1.04 3.55
CA ARG A 87 -9.79 0.12 2.40
C ARG A 87 -11.18 -0.05 1.81
N LEU A 88 -12.24 0.10 2.61
CA LEU A 88 -13.62 0.06 2.12
C LEU A 88 -14.15 1.47 1.81
N ILE A 89 -13.94 2.42 2.73
CA ILE A 89 -14.47 3.78 2.60
C ILE A 89 -13.53 4.65 1.75
N GLY A 90 -12.24 4.64 2.11
CA GLY A 90 -11.18 5.32 1.37
C GLY A 90 -11.32 6.84 1.34
N SER A 91 -10.84 7.48 0.28
CA SER A 91 -10.79 8.95 0.16
C SER A 91 -12.09 9.60 -0.35
N THR A 92 -13.17 8.83 -0.50
CA THR A 92 -14.46 9.31 -1.02
C THR A 92 -15.09 10.32 -0.06
N ARG A 93 -15.51 11.48 -0.58
CA ARG A 93 -16.22 12.51 0.20
C ARG A 93 -17.74 12.34 0.12
N ASP A 94 -18.25 11.98 -1.05
CA ASP A 94 -19.68 11.75 -1.27
C ASP A 94 -20.04 10.29 -0.96
N LEU A 95 -20.15 9.97 0.34
CA LEU A 95 -20.39 8.61 0.78
C LEU A 95 -21.83 8.13 0.54
N ASP A 96 -21.96 6.99 -0.14
CA ASP A 96 -23.17 6.18 -0.16
C ASP A 96 -23.14 5.17 1.00
N VAL A 97 -23.60 5.61 2.18
CA VAL A 97 -23.58 4.78 3.39
C VAL A 97 -24.40 3.49 3.25
N PRO A 98 -25.63 3.50 2.68
CA PRO A 98 -26.36 2.27 2.40
C PRO A 98 -25.54 1.25 1.60
N ARG A 99 -24.88 1.69 0.52
CA ARG A 99 -24.03 0.82 -0.28
C ARG A 99 -22.84 0.25 0.51
N LEU A 100 -22.15 1.09 1.29
CA LEU A 100 -21.04 0.64 2.15
C LEU A 100 -21.51 -0.42 3.15
N ALA A 101 -22.71 -0.25 3.72
CA ALA A 101 -23.30 -1.20 4.64
C ALA A 101 -23.60 -2.56 3.99
N GLU A 102 -24.01 -2.55 2.72
CA GLU A 102 -24.24 -3.76 1.91
C GLU A 102 -22.93 -4.47 1.54
N GLU A 103 -21.87 -3.72 1.22
CA GLU A 103 -20.55 -4.26 0.84
C GLU A 103 -19.75 -4.77 2.04
N TYR A 104 -20.00 -4.22 3.24
CA TYR A 104 -19.21 -4.49 4.44
C TYR A 104 -19.09 -5.98 4.83
N PRO A 105 -20.14 -6.82 4.82
CA PRO A 105 -19.99 -8.23 5.18
C PRO A 105 -19.03 -8.99 4.27
N ALA A 106 -19.04 -8.69 2.96
CA ALA A 106 -18.11 -9.28 2.01
C ALA A 106 -16.69 -8.77 2.27
N PHE A 107 -16.51 -7.45 2.44
CA PHE A 107 -15.22 -6.87 2.84
C PHE A 107 -14.67 -7.52 4.13
N PHE A 108 -15.51 -7.74 5.14
CA PHE A 108 -15.09 -8.36 6.39
C PHE A 108 -14.54 -9.78 6.17
N GLU A 109 -15.22 -10.63 5.40
CA GLU A 109 -14.78 -12.00 5.17
C GLU A 109 -13.63 -12.08 4.16
N ASP A 110 -13.80 -11.45 3.00
CA ASP A 110 -12.94 -11.63 1.84
C ASP A 110 -11.67 -10.78 1.91
N TYR A 111 -11.69 -9.69 2.68
CA TYR A 111 -10.52 -8.85 2.93
C TYR A 111 -9.96 -9.06 4.34
N LEU A 112 -10.72 -8.77 5.40
CA LEU A 112 -10.14 -8.79 6.76
C LEU A 112 -9.80 -10.21 7.22
N VAL A 113 -10.78 -11.12 7.23
CA VAL A 113 -10.59 -12.49 7.73
C VAL A 113 -9.62 -13.27 6.84
N ALA A 114 -9.73 -13.14 5.52
CA ALA A 114 -8.80 -13.74 4.57
C ALA A 114 -7.34 -13.32 4.81
N ASN A 115 -7.11 -12.11 5.34
CA ASN A 115 -5.80 -11.58 5.66
C ASN A 115 -5.43 -11.70 7.16
N GLY A 116 -6.05 -12.63 7.90
CA GLY A 116 -5.61 -12.98 9.26
C GLY A 116 -6.33 -12.25 10.39
N PHE A 117 -7.33 -11.41 10.08
CA PHE A 117 -8.17 -10.82 11.12
C PHE A 117 -9.04 -11.89 11.78
N SER A 118 -9.21 -11.80 13.11
CA SER A 118 -9.98 -12.80 13.87
C SER A 118 -11.47 -12.73 13.50
N ARG A 119 -12.04 -13.85 13.06
CA ARG A 119 -13.48 -13.98 12.79
C ARG A 119 -14.28 -13.92 14.10
N ARG A 120 -14.66 -12.72 14.52
CA ARG A 120 -15.55 -12.47 15.67
C ARG A 120 -16.94 -12.15 15.16
N ALA A 121 -17.93 -12.98 15.51
CA ALA A 121 -19.31 -12.81 15.03
C ALA A 121 -19.89 -11.41 15.30
N ALA A 122 -19.52 -10.80 16.43
CA ALA A 122 -19.96 -9.48 16.83
C ALA A 122 -19.44 -8.32 15.95
N MET A 123 -18.51 -8.57 15.03
CA MET A 123 -17.88 -7.55 14.16
C MET A 123 -18.30 -7.65 12.69
N ARG A 124 -19.14 -8.62 12.32
CA ARG A 124 -19.49 -8.94 10.92
C ARG A 124 -20.55 -8.02 10.31
N THR A 125 -21.15 -7.14 11.09
CA THR A 125 -22.26 -6.29 10.64
C THR A 125 -21.84 -4.84 10.50
N TRP A 126 -22.47 -4.10 9.59
CA TRP A 126 -22.25 -2.67 9.47
C TRP A 126 -22.52 -1.92 10.79
N ARG A 127 -23.62 -2.27 11.47
CA ARG A 127 -23.96 -1.71 12.79
C ARG A 127 -22.84 -1.90 13.82
N SER A 128 -22.18 -3.06 13.82
CA SER A 128 -21.05 -3.29 14.73
C SER A 128 -19.83 -2.43 14.37
N PHE A 129 -19.58 -2.19 13.08
CA PHE A 129 -18.56 -1.23 12.65
C PHE A 129 -18.90 0.19 13.12
N GLU A 130 -20.13 0.67 12.93
CA GLU A 130 -20.53 2.02 13.36
C GLU A 130 -20.35 2.22 14.88
N GLN A 131 -20.69 1.20 15.67
CA GLN A 131 -20.49 1.21 17.12
C GLN A 131 -19.01 1.23 17.51
N ALA A 132 -18.19 0.43 16.82
CA ALA A 132 -16.74 0.42 17.02
C ALA A 132 -16.12 1.77 16.62
N TYR A 133 -16.55 2.32 15.47
CA TYR A 133 -16.12 3.63 14.99
C TYR A 133 -16.38 4.70 16.04
N ALA A 134 -17.59 4.76 16.60
CA ALA A 134 -17.93 5.73 17.63
C ALA A 134 -17.08 5.59 18.91
N ARG A 135 -16.70 4.37 19.30
CA ARG A 135 -15.80 4.16 20.44
C ARG A 135 -14.36 4.59 20.15
N VAL A 136 -13.87 4.31 18.95
CA VAL A 136 -12.47 4.57 18.55
C VAL A 136 -12.25 6.06 18.24
N THR A 137 -13.20 6.70 17.56
CA THR A 137 -13.06 8.09 17.09
C THR A 137 -13.75 9.11 17.99
N GLY A 138 -14.66 8.67 18.87
CA GLY A 138 -15.51 9.54 19.66
C GLY A 138 -16.65 10.21 18.86
N ALA A 139 -16.84 9.84 17.58
CA ALA A 139 -17.82 10.45 16.69
C ALA A 139 -18.74 9.39 16.04
N VAL A 140 -20.01 9.74 15.81
CA VAL A 140 -20.93 8.87 15.07
C VAL A 140 -20.53 8.86 13.59
N PHE A 141 -20.41 7.67 13.00
CA PHE A 141 -20.13 7.54 11.57
C PHE A 141 -21.33 7.99 10.75
N SER A 142 -21.10 8.83 9.74
CA SER A 142 -22.10 9.26 8.76
C SER A 142 -21.41 9.90 7.55
N ALA A 143 -22.13 10.07 6.45
CA ALA A 143 -21.63 10.83 5.29
C ALA A 143 -21.23 12.27 5.67
N ALA A 144 -21.94 12.89 6.61
CA ALA A 144 -21.66 14.27 7.03
C ALA A 144 -20.45 14.39 7.97
N SER A 145 -20.11 13.32 8.70
CA SER A 145 -18.99 13.31 9.66
C SER A 145 -17.72 12.67 9.12
N TRP A 146 -17.80 11.95 8.00
CA TRP A 146 -16.63 11.36 7.37
C TRP A 146 -15.69 12.43 6.82
N ASN A 147 -14.40 12.30 7.15
CA ASN A 147 -13.33 13.11 6.59
C ASN A 147 -12.16 12.19 6.20
N PRO A 148 -11.78 12.14 4.90
CA PRO A 148 -10.61 11.39 4.46
C PRO A 148 -9.31 11.75 5.19
N GLU A 149 -9.19 12.95 5.75
CA GLU A 149 -8.01 13.36 6.53
C GLU A 149 -7.81 12.50 7.80
N LEU A 150 -8.87 11.84 8.30
CA LEU A 150 -8.77 10.94 9.45
C LEU A 150 -7.83 9.76 9.17
N ILE A 151 -7.71 9.32 7.92
CA ILE A 151 -6.86 8.19 7.50
C ILE A 151 -5.61 8.66 6.74
N ASP A 152 -5.38 9.96 6.65
CA ASP A 152 -4.22 10.52 5.96
C ASP A 152 -2.99 10.47 6.89
N PRO A 153 -1.94 9.71 6.55
CA PRO A 153 -0.73 9.60 7.38
C PRO A 153 0.02 10.93 7.50
N ALA A 154 -0.17 11.88 6.58
CA ALA A 154 0.47 13.20 6.61
C ALA A 154 -0.23 14.19 7.55
N ARG A 155 -1.41 13.84 8.08
CA ARG A 155 -2.19 14.69 8.99
C ARG A 155 -2.13 14.15 10.41
N ASP A 156 -2.11 15.04 11.38
CA ASP A 156 -2.38 14.67 12.78
C ASP A 156 -3.87 14.85 13.08
N ALA A 157 -4.67 13.88 12.63
CA ALA A 157 -6.13 13.91 12.70
C ALA A 157 -6.68 12.91 13.74
N GLY A 158 -5.83 12.48 14.68
CA GLY A 158 -6.17 11.53 15.74
C GLY A 158 -5.84 10.08 15.39
N ARG A 159 -6.54 9.15 16.06
CA ARG A 159 -6.14 7.74 16.17
C ARG A 159 -5.95 7.03 14.83
N LEU A 160 -6.84 7.27 13.86
CA LEU A 160 -6.77 6.61 12.55
C LEU A 160 -5.57 7.09 11.73
N SER A 161 -5.16 8.36 11.85
CA SER A 161 -3.99 8.91 11.16
C SER A 161 -2.68 8.42 11.77
N GLU A 162 -2.66 8.18 13.08
CA GLU A 162 -1.56 7.50 13.79
C GLU A 162 -1.38 6.07 13.27
N MET A 163 -2.48 5.32 13.15
CA MET A 163 -2.46 3.97 12.58
C MET A 163 -2.01 3.98 11.11
N ALA A 164 -2.41 4.97 10.32
CA ALA A 164 -1.95 5.13 8.95
C ALA A 164 -0.42 5.34 8.87
N ARG A 165 0.16 6.14 9.77
CA ARG A 165 1.61 6.31 9.87
C ARG A 165 2.32 5.02 10.27
N ALA A 166 1.79 4.30 11.26
CA ALA A 166 2.35 3.04 11.71
C ALA A 166 2.33 1.98 10.59
N LEU A 167 1.23 1.90 9.85
CA LEU A 167 1.13 1.00 8.69
C LEU A 167 2.11 1.40 7.58
N ASN A 168 2.24 2.70 7.28
CA ASN A 168 3.20 3.16 6.29
C ASN A 168 4.64 2.82 6.67
N ALA A 169 5.02 2.99 7.94
CA ALA A 169 6.35 2.62 8.41
C ALA A 169 6.65 1.13 8.23
N GLU A 170 5.65 0.27 8.47
CA GLU A 170 5.76 -1.17 8.20
C GLU A 170 5.93 -1.46 6.70
N ARG A 171 5.15 -0.80 5.84
CA ARG A 171 5.26 -0.92 4.38
C ARG A 171 6.63 -0.46 3.89
N ASP A 172 7.15 0.64 4.41
CA ASP A 172 8.47 1.18 4.10
C ASP A 172 9.58 0.21 4.52
N ALA A 173 9.49 -0.38 5.71
CA ALA A 173 10.45 -1.39 6.18
C ALA A 173 10.44 -2.65 5.28
N CYS A 174 9.25 -3.09 4.84
CA CYS A 174 9.12 -4.20 3.90
C CYS A 174 9.75 -3.86 2.54
N LEU A 175 9.54 -2.64 2.03
CA LEU A 175 10.14 -2.18 0.79
C LEU A 175 11.68 -2.17 0.88
N VAL A 176 12.25 -1.63 1.97
CA VAL A 176 13.70 -1.64 2.21
C VAL A 176 14.24 -3.08 2.20
N THR A 177 13.55 -3.99 2.88
CA THR A 177 13.91 -5.42 2.89
C THR A 177 13.84 -6.03 1.48
N ALA A 178 12.80 -5.71 0.71
CA ALA A 178 12.63 -6.20 -0.66
C ALA A 178 13.72 -5.68 -1.61
N ILE A 179 14.17 -4.43 -1.41
CA ILE A 179 15.31 -3.84 -2.12
C ILE A 179 16.61 -4.56 -1.74
N GLY A 180 16.87 -4.77 -0.46
CA GLY A 180 18.06 -5.51 0.01
C GLY A 180 18.15 -6.91 -0.63
N HIS A 181 17.09 -7.70 -0.54
CA HIS A 181 17.04 -9.03 -1.19
C HIS A 181 17.17 -8.97 -2.72
N ALA A 182 16.68 -7.90 -3.36
CA ALA A 182 16.85 -7.73 -4.80
C ALA A 182 18.32 -7.47 -5.15
N LEU A 183 19.03 -6.65 -4.35
CA LEU A 183 20.44 -6.32 -4.56
C LEU A 183 21.39 -7.48 -4.26
N GLU A 184 20.98 -8.45 -3.45
CA GLU A 184 21.72 -9.72 -3.30
C GLU A 184 21.75 -10.58 -4.57
N GLN A 185 20.79 -10.37 -5.48
CA GLN A 185 20.56 -11.20 -6.67
C GLN A 185 20.83 -10.47 -7.99
N HIS A 186 20.84 -9.14 -7.95
CA HIS A 186 20.88 -8.27 -9.11
C HIS A 186 21.75 -7.05 -8.82
N GLU A 187 22.56 -6.64 -9.79
CA GLU A 187 23.39 -5.43 -9.66
C GLU A 187 22.56 -4.16 -9.87
N ARG A 188 21.51 -4.25 -10.70
CA ARG A 188 20.72 -3.07 -11.13
C ARG A 188 19.25 -3.30 -10.88
N VAL A 189 18.77 -2.77 -9.76
CA VAL A 189 17.36 -2.82 -9.36
C VAL A 189 16.74 -1.44 -9.56
N LEU A 190 15.61 -1.38 -10.27
CA LEU A 190 14.80 -0.16 -10.36
C LEU A 190 13.56 -0.29 -9.48
N VAL A 191 13.22 0.77 -8.74
CA VAL A 191 12.07 0.81 -7.84
C VAL A 191 11.08 1.87 -8.31
N THR A 192 9.81 1.50 -8.48
CA THR A 192 8.73 2.44 -8.84
C THR A 192 7.63 2.42 -7.78
N PHE A 193 7.65 3.43 -6.91
CA PHE A 193 6.74 3.59 -5.77
C PHE A 193 6.26 5.04 -5.66
N GLY A 194 5.16 5.24 -4.92
CA GLY A 194 4.65 6.56 -4.59
C GLY A 194 5.69 7.43 -3.88
N TYR A 195 5.66 8.73 -4.17
CA TYR A 195 6.64 9.72 -3.70
C TYR A 195 6.85 9.72 -2.17
N LEU A 196 5.80 9.48 -1.39
CA LEU A 196 5.90 9.46 0.08
C LEU A 196 6.77 8.29 0.57
N HIS A 197 6.60 7.10 0.00
CA HIS A 197 7.41 5.92 0.30
C HIS A 197 8.87 6.16 -0.06
N VAL A 198 9.13 6.68 -1.27
CA VAL A 198 10.50 6.98 -1.74
C VAL A 198 11.23 7.91 -0.77
N ARG A 199 10.58 8.97 -0.30
CA ARG A 199 11.19 9.91 0.65
C ARG A 199 11.42 9.32 2.04
N ALA A 200 10.58 8.39 2.47
CA ALA A 200 10.73 7.74 3.77
C ALA A 200 11.93 6.79 3.78
N VAL A 201 12.15 6.06 2.67
CA VAL A 201 13.21 5.04 2.60
C VAL A 201 14.57 5.60 2.17
N GLU A 202 14.61 6.73 1.45
CA GLU A 202 15.85 7.31 0.91
C GLU A 202 17.01 7.43 1.93
N PRO A 203 16.82 7.96 3.16
CA PRO A 203 17.90 8.04 4.13
C PRO A 203 18.43 6.66 4.57
N VAL A 204 17.54 5.66 4.67
CA VAL A 204 17.92 4.29 5.05
C VAL A 204 18.70 3.62 3.92
N LEU A 205 18.31 3.85 2.67
CA LEU A 205 19.04 3.35 1.52
C LEU A 205 20.43 4.00 1.42
N ASP A 206 20.56 5.30 1.70
CA ASP A 206 21.86 5.98 1.74
C ASP A 206 22.82 5.40 2.78
N ASP A 207 22.30 4.96 3.94
CA ASP A 207 23.08 4.24 4.94
C ASP A 207 23.47 2.84 4.42
N MET A 208 22.51 2.08 3.87
CA MET A 208 22.76 0.74 3.30
C MET A 208 23.85 0.77 2.22
N PHE A 209 23.79 1.71 1.28
CA PHE A 209 24.79 1.81 0.20
C PHE A 209 26.17 2.23 0.71
N ARG A 210 26.24 3.05 1.77
CA ARG A 210 27.50 3.36 2.44
C ARG A 210 28.12 2.12 3.06
N ASP A 211 27.31 1.27 3.69
CA ASP A 211 27.77 0.01 4.29
C ASP A 211 28.25 -0.98 3.22
N TYR A 212 27.54 -1.13 2.10
CA TYR A 212 27.99 -1.96 0.97
C TYR A 212 29.33 -1.49 0.40
N ALA A 213 29.49 -0.17 0.20
CA ALA A 213 30.74 0.41 -0.28
C ALA A 213 31.91 0.17 0.69
N ALA A 214 31.65 0.20 2.00
CA ALA A 214 32.66 -0.08 3.03
C ALA A 214 33.05 -1.57 3.08
N GLN A 215 32.15 -2.47 2.71
CA GLN A 215 32.35 -3.93 2.73
C GLN A 215 33.00 -4.49 1.45
N GLY A 216 33.19 -3.66 0.41
CA GLY A 216 33.90 -4.05 -0.81
C GLY A 216 33.13 -4.99 -1.74
N GLN A 217 31.83 -5.17 -1.51
CA GLN A 217 30.92 -5.82 -2.46
C GLN A 217 30.49 -4.76 -3.48
N ARG A 218 30.88 -4.95 -4.75
CA ARG A 218 30.46 -4.11 -5.88
C ARG A 218 29.25 -4.72 -6.55
#